data_AF-A0A8B7ZWR1-F1
#
_entry.id   AF-A0A8B7ZWR1-F1
#
_cell.length_a   1.000
_cell.length_b   1.000
_cell.length_c   1.000
_cell.angle_alpha   90.00
_cell.angle_beta   90.00
_cell.angle_gamma   90.00
#
_symmetry.space_group_name_H-M   'P 1'
#
loop_
_entity.id
_entity.type
_entity.pdbx_description
1 polymer ?
#
loop_
_entity_poly.entity_id
_entity_poly.type
_entity_poly.pdbx_seq_one_letter_code
_entity_poly.pdbx_strand_id
1 'polypeptide(L)'
;MMAINKLIELGVSPLVVKWIADFLTEQVYFGRQDPPEATYNISDVHLPNVTSVKLLGVILQSNLKWDGHIADILTKANLKWSISFLHMNLRYFIAVWIVASSVTPPWFISLLLTLSTPISASGMIIQILAIYRIKDSGSVSFSSWFISWATGFLRLVTSIIAGDMLVVFSYVFTNSLRAVGCIVILYYQPSAKKLT
;
A
#
# COMPACT_ATOMS: atom_id res chain seq x y z
N MET A 1 6.39 46.65 -17.72
CA MET A 1 5.27 46.92 -18.66
C MET A 1 5.50 46.36 -20.07
N MET A 2 6.67 46.53 -20.71
CA MET A 2 6.90 46.10 -22.11
C MET A 2 6.83 44.57 -22.35
N ALA A 3 7.13 43.73 -21.34
CA ALA A 3 7.06 42.26 -21.44
C ALA A 3 5.64 41.69 -21.32
N ILE A 4 4.73 42.37 -20.61
CA ILE A 4 3.35 41.93 -20.38
C ILE A 4 2.54 42.04 -21.68
N ASN A 5 2.74 43.12 -22.43
CA ASN A 5 2.06 43.32 -23.71
C ASN A 5 2.46 42.28 -24.77
N LYS A 6 3.73 41.83 -24.78
CA LYS A 6 4.18 40.73 -25.65
C LYS A 6 3.57 39.37 -25.31
N LEU A 7 3.26 39.10 -24.03
CA LEU A 7 2.61 37.85 -23.64
C LEU A 7 1.13 37.79 -24.06
N ILE A 8 0.47 38.95 -24.10
CA ILE A 8 -0.91 39.08 -24.61
C ILE A 8 -0.92 38.90 -26.14
N GLU A 9 0.06 39.43 -26.87
CA GLU A 9 0.23 39.20 -28.32
C GLU A 9 0.47 37.71 -28.67
N LEU A 10 1.06 36.94 -27.75
CA LEU A 10 1.28 35.50 -27.90
C LEU A 10 0.05 34.63 -27.55
N GLY A 11 -1.11 35.24 -27.27
CA GLY A 11 -2.36 34.52 -27.00
C GLY A 11 -2.40 33.84 -25.63
N VAL A 12 -1.54 34.23 -24.69
CA VAL A 12 -1.53 33.68 -23.33
C VAL A 12 -2.76 34.17 -22.58
N SER A 13 -3.45 33.25 -21.89
CA SER A 13 -4.65 33.55 -21.10
C SER A 13 -4.41 34.72 -20.14
N PRO A 14 -5.33 35.71 -20.08
CA PRO A 14 -5.17 36.89 -19.22
C PRO A 14 -4.98 36.54 -17.74
N LEU A 15 -5.52 35.39 -17.29
CA LEU A 15 -5.33 34.88 -15.93
C LEU A 15 -3.88 34.44 -15.67
N VAL A 16 -3.21 33.87 -16.67
CA VAL A 16 -1.80 33.44 -16.57
C VAL A 16 -0.88 34.65 -16.64
N VAL A 17 -1.19 35.63 -17.48
CA VAL A 17 -0.45 36.90 -17.54
C VAL A 17 -0.54 37.65 -16.22
N LYS A 18 -1.73 37.69 -15.62
CA LYS A 18 -1.94 38.24 -14.28
C LYS A 18 -1.16 37.46 -13.22
N TRP A 19 -1.20 36.12 -13.24
CA TRP A 19 -0.43 35.31 -12.31
C TRP A 19 1.08 35.53 -12.41
N ILE A 20 1.63 35.65 -13.62
CA ILE A 20 3.05 35.95 -13.84
C ILE A 20 3.37 37.38 -13.36
N ALA A 21 2.48 38.34 -13.62
CA ALA A 21 2.67 39.70 -13.14
C ALA A 21 2.65 39.75 -11.61
N ASP A 22 1.68 39.09 -10.96
CA ASP A 22 1.54 38.96 -9.51
C ASP A 22 2.77 38.26 -8.92
N PHE A 23 3.24 37.17 -9.53
CA PHE A 23 4.47 36.47 -9.14
C PHE A 23 5.74 37.33 -9.24
N LEU A 24 5.83 38.17 -10.28
CA LEU A 24 6.96 39.09 -10.47
C LEU A 24 6.85 40.37 -9.63
N THR A 25 5.65 40.72 -9.15
CA THR A 25 5.40 41.88 -8.27
C THR A 25 5.28 41.52 -6.80
N GLU A 26 5.17 40.24 -6.44
CA GLU A 26 5.48 39.72 -5.11
C GLU A 26 6.98 39.96 -4.84
N GLN A 27 7.28 41.18 -4.44
CA GLN A 27 8.52 41.48 -3.74
C GLN A 27 8.52 40.64 -2.46
N VAL A 28 9.52 39.78 -2.35
CA VAL A 28 9.84 39.08 -1.11
C VAL A 28 9.99 40.12 0.00
N TYR A 29 9.00 40.19 0.89
CA TYR A 29 8.99 41.11 2.01
C TYR A 29 9.90 40.56 3.12
N PHE A 30 11.06 41.19 3.31
CA PHE A 30 11.97 40.90 4.42
C PHE A 30 11.71 41.87 5.58
N GLY A 31 10.56 41.75 6.25
CA GLY A 31 10.25 42.50 7.47
C GLY A 31 10.11 41.59 8.69
N ARG A 32 10.34 42.14 9.89
CA ARG A 32 10.16 41.44 11.18
C ARG A 32 8.70 41.38 11.68
N GLN A 33 7.77 42.02 10.97
CA GLN A 33 6.36 42.11 11.34
C GLN A 33 5.51 41.46 10.25
N ASP A 34 4.33 40.95 10.62
CA ASP A 34 3.42 40.34 9.67
C ASP A 34 3.00 41.35 8.59
N PRO A 35 2.98 40.96 7.30
CA PRO A 35 2.60 41.86 6.22
C PRO A 35 1.14 42.32 6.39
N PRO A 36 0.83 43.60 6.13
CA PRO A 36 -0.53 44.12 6.23
C PRO A 36 -1.47 43.41 5.23
N GLU A 37 -2.73 43.19 5.63
CA GLU A 37 -3.75 42.53 4.79
C GLU A 37 -3.95 43.28 3.47
N ALA A 38 -3.32 42.81 2.41
CA ALA A 38 -3.41 43.43 1.10
C ALA A 38 -4.76 43.11 0.46
N THR A 39 -5.61 44.12 0.34
CA THR A 39 -6.88 44.07 -0.38
C THR A 39 -6.64 44.52 -1.83
N TYR A 40 -6.74 43.58 -2.77
CA TYR A 40 -6.48 43.85 -4.18
C TYR A 40 -7.80 44.06 -4.92
N ASN A 41 -8.00 45.28 -5.44
CA ASN A 41 -9.12 45.63 -6.31
C ASN A 41 -8.62 45.66 -7.76
N ILE A 42 -9.25 44.89 -8.64
CA ILE A 42 -9.07 45.06 -10.09
C ILE A 42 -10.33 45.72 -10.62
N SER A 43 -10.15 46.95 -11.10
CA SER A 43 -11.24 47.82 -11.53
C SER A 43 -12.24 48.03 -10.38
N ASP A 44 -13.39 47.33 -10.36
CA ASP A 44 -14.46 47.50 -9.36
C ASP A 44 -14.85 46.18 -8.64
N VAL A 45 -14.05 45.12 -8.77
CA VAL A 45 -14.38 43.80 -8.21
C VAL A 45 -13.44 43.47 -7.05
N HIS A 46 -14.01 43.36 -5.84
CA HIS A 46 -13.30 42.83 -4.67
C HIS A 46 -12.96 41.36 -4.89
N LEU A 47 -11.67 41.05 -4.93
CA LEU A 47 -11.21 39.67 -4.99
C LEU A 47 -11.34 39.06 -3.58
N PRO A 48 -12.13 37.99 -3.40
CA PRO A 48 -12.20 37.31 -2.11
C PRO A 48 -10.85 36.67 -1.80
N ASN A 49 -10.43 36.74 -0.54
CA ASN A 49 -9.25 36.03 -0.07
C ASN A 49 -9.55 34.52 -0.13
N VAL A 50 -8.97 33.81 -1.10
CA VAL A 50 -9.20 32.38 -1.29
C VAL A 50 -8.05 31.60 -0.68
N THR A 51 -8.34 30.90 0.43
CA THR A 51 -7.35 30.13 1.20
C THR A 51 -6.89 28.85 0.51
N SER A 52 -7.69 28.30 -0.42
CA SER A 52 -7.25 27.20 -1.28
C SER A 52 -8.04 27.14 -2.60
N VAL A 53 -7.35 26.84 -3.70
CA VAL A 53 -7.94 26.71 -5.04
C VAL A 53 -7.60 25.34 -5.61
N LYS A 54 -8.60 24.64 -6.14
CA LYS A 54 -8.41 23.37 -6.84
C LYS A 54 -8.20 23.62 -8.33
N LEU A 55 -6.99 23.34 -8.83
CA LEU A 55 -6.60 23.51 -10.24
C LEU A 55 -6.16 22.15 -10.79
N LEU A 56 -6.80 21.69 -11.88
CA LEU A 56 -6.44 20.44 -12.58
C LEU A 56 -6.34 19.20 -11.66
N GLY A 57 -7.08 19.18 -10.55
CA GLY A 57 -7.05 18.10 -9.56
C GLY A 57 -6.10 18.29 -8.38
N VAL A 58 -5.25 19.31 -8.41
CA VAL A 58 -4.33 19.70 -7.33
C VAL A 58 -4.99 20.79 -6.48
N ILE A 59 -4.96 20.64 -5.16
CA ILE A 59 -5.45 21.66 -4.22
C ILE A 59 -4.25 22.51 -3.81
N LEU A 60 -4.20 23.76 -4.27
CA LEU A 60 -3.16 24.72 -3.93
C LEU A 60 -3.65 25.60 -2.79
N GLN A 61 -2.94 25.61 -1.67
CA GLN A 61 -3.23 26.47 -0.53
C GLN A 61 -2.51 27.82 -0.66
N SER A 62 -3.08 28.90 -0.11
CA SER A 62 -2.49 30.24 -0.14
C SER A 62 -1.14 30.33 0.61
N ASN A 63 -0.87 29.38 1.51
CA ASN A 63 0.39 29.25 2.24
C ASN A 63 1.48 28.47 1.45
N LEU A 64 1.22 28.12 0.18
CA LEU A 64 2.09 27.29 -0.67
C LEU A 64 2.42 25.90 -0.09
N LYS A 65 1.73 25.46 0.97
CA LYS A 65 1.91 24.14 1.56
C LYS A 65 1.02 23.12 0.84
N TRP A 66 1.55 21.90 0.71
CA TRP A 66 0.91 20.81 -0.01
C TRP A 66 0.25 19.79 0.92
N ASP A 67 0.36 20.00 2.23
CA ASP A 67 -0.05 19.04 3.26
C ASP A 67 -1.54 18.68 3.16
N GLY A 68 -2.40 19.66 2.88
CA GLY A 68 -3.84 19.42 2.69
C GLY A 68 -4.15 18.57 1.46
N HIS A 69 -3.41 18.76 0.36
CA HIS A 69 -3.57 17.94 -0.84
C HIS A 69 -3.03 16.52 -0.65
N ILE A 70 -1.87 16.37 0.02
CA ILE A 70 -1.30 15.07 0.35
C ILE A 70 -2.25 14.29 1.28
N ALA A 71 -2.82 14.95 2.29
CA ALA A 71 -3.81 14.34 3.18
C ALA A 71 -5.07 13.87 2.44
N ASP A 72 -5.58 14.66 1.48
CA ASP A 72 -6.72 14.29 0.64
C ASP A 72 -6.41 13.08 -0.26
N ILE A 73 -5.22 13.07 -0.90
CA ILE A 73 -4.76 11.93 -1.71
C ILE A 73 -4.63 10.67 -0.84
N LEU A 74 -3.98 10.78 0.32
CA LEU A 74 -3.82 9.66 1.26
C LEU A 74 -5.16 9.11 1.72
N THR A 75 -6.11 9.99 2.05
CA THR A 75 -7.45 9.59 2.49
C THR A 75 -8.20 8.86 1.38
N LYS A 76 -8.15 9.37 0.14
CA LYS A 76 -8.78 8.71 -1.01
C LYS A 76 -8.14 7.38 -1.35
N ALA A 77 -6.81 7.31 -1.30
CA ALA A 77 -6.08 6.07 -1.50
C ALA A 77 -6.49 5.04 -0.45
N ASN A 78 -6.39 5.38 0.83
CA ASN A 78 -6.74 4.49 1.94
C ASN A 78 -8.20 4.02 1.86
N LEU A 79 -9.14 4.90 1.49
CA LEU A 79 -10.54 4.55 1.30
C LEU A 79 -10.72 3.54 0.17
N LYS A 80 -10.09 3.76 -0.98
CA LYS A 80 -10.16 2.84 -2.13
C LYS A 80 -9.58 1.46 -1.78
N TRP A 81 -8.45 1.43 -1.08
CA TRP A 81 -7.83 0.19 -0.61
C TRP A 81 -8.72 -0.56 0.38
N SER A 82 -9.30 0.15 1.36
CA SER A 82 -10.22 -0.43 2.35
C SER A 82 -11.47 -1.02 1.70
N ILE A 83 -12.10 -0.29 0.78
CA ILE A 83 -13.28 -0.77 0.04
C ILE A 83 -12.93 -1.99 -0.81
N SER A 84 -11.78 -1.99 -1.50
CA SER A 84 -11.33 -3.13 -2.28
C SER A 84 -11.08 -4.36 -1.39
N PHE A 85 -10.45 -4.16 -0.23
CA PHE A 85 -10.21 -5.21 0.75
C PHE A 85 -11.53 -5.80 1.27
N LEU A 86 -12.51 -4.95 1.61
CA LEU A 86 -13.83 -5.39 2.06
C LEU A 86 -14.54 -6.26 1.02
N HIS A 87 -14.55 -5.84 -0.25
CA HIS A 87 -15.15 -6.63 -1.33
C HIS A 87 -14.47 -7.99 -1.51
N MET A 88 -13.13 -8.05 -1.38
CA MET A 88 -12.40 -9.31 -1.48
C MET A 88 -12.75 -10.27 -0.33
N ASN A 89 -12.84 -9.75 0.90
CA ASN A 89 -13.25 -10.55 2.07
C ASN A 89 -14.69 -11.03 1.94
N LEU A 90 -15.61 -10.17 1.47
CA LEU A 90 -17.01 -10.56 1.26
C LEU A 90 -17.13 -11.73 0.28
N ARG A 91 -16.41 -11.68 -0.86
CA ARG A 91 -16.39 -12.79 -1.83
C ARG A 91 -15.84 -14.07 -1.22
N TYR A 92 -14.80 -13.97 -0.39
CA TYR A 92 -14.23 -15.11 0.33
C TYR A 92 -15.26 -15.76 1.28
N PHE A 93 -15.97 -14.96 2.09
CA PHE A 93 -17.02 -15.47 2.98
C PHE A 93 -18.16 -16.16 2.22
N ILE A 94 -18.60 -15.59 1.10
CA ILE A 94 -19.62 -16.21 0.24
C ILE A 94 -19.13 -17.56 -0.29
N ALA A 95 -17.89 -17.65 -0.77
CA ALA A 95 -17.31 -18.90 -1.26
C ALA A 95 -17.25 -19.97 -0.15
N VAL A 96 -16.82 -19.61 1.07
CA VAL A 96 -16.79 -20.53 2.22
C VAL A 96 -18.20 -21.01 2.56
N TRP A 97 -19.21 -20.13 2.53
CA TRP A 97 -20.59 -20.50 2.82
C TRP A 97 -21.17 -21.49 1.79
N ILE A 98 -20.83 -21.34 0.50
CA ILE A 98 -21.21 -22.28 -0.57
C ILE A 98 -20.59 -23.67 -0.34
N VAL A 99 -19.32 -23.72 0.09
CA VAL A 99 -18.67 -24.99 0.44
C VAL A 99 -19.32 -25.62 1.68
N ALA A 100 -19.61 -24.82 2.71
CA ALA A 100 -20.20 -25.29 3.97
C ALA A 100 -21.64 -25.82 3.81
N SER A 101 -22.43 -25.22 2.92
CA SER A 101 -23.81 -25.65 2.62
C SER A 101 -23.91 -26.97 1.85
N SER A 102 -22.79 -27.68 1.64
CA SER A 102 -22.72 -28.99 0.97
C SER A 102 -23.23 -28.99 -0.48
N VAL A 103 -23.38 -27.81 -1.09
CA VAL A 103 -23.74 -27.65 -2.51
C VAL A 103 -22.59 -28.10 -3.42
N THR A 104 -21.37 -28.11 -2.90
CA THR A 104 -20.16 -28.40 -3.67
C THR A 104 -19.91 -29.91 -3.74
N PRO A 105 -19.69 -30.49 -4.95
CA PRO A 105 -19.39 -31.91 -5.10
C PRO A 105 -18.10 -32.34 -4.34
N PRO A 106 -18.09 -33.51 -3.68
CA PRO A 106 -16.93 -33.97 -2.90
C PRO A 106 -15.62 -34.07 -3.69
N TRP A 107 -15.69 -34.50 -4.95
CA TRP A 107 -14.52 -34.60 -5.83
C TRP A 107 -13.85 -33.24 -6.06
N PHE A 108 -14.62 -32.16 -6.10
CA PHE A 108 -14.12 -30.81 -6.31
C PHE A 108 -13.38 -30.31 -5.07
N ILE A 109 -13.89 -30.64 -3.87
CA ILE A 109 -13.22 -30.32 -2.60
C ILE A 109 -11.90 -31.07 -2.49
N SER A 110 -11.87 -32.37 -2.83
CA SER A 110 -10.63 -33.17 -2.84
C SER A 110 -9.59 -32.63 -3.83
N LEU A 111 -10.03 -32.12 -4.98
CA LEU A 111 -9.17 -31.47 -5.96
C LEU A 111 -8.58 -30.16 -5.40
N LEU A 112 -9.42 -29.30 -4.80
CA LEU A 112 -8.95 -28.05 -4.18
C LEU A 112 -7.97 -28.30 -3.04
N LEU A 113 -8.23 -29.31 -2.20
CA LEU A 113 -7.33 -29.73 -1.12
C LEU A 113 -5.98 -30.19 -1.69
N THR A 114 -5.99 -30.99 -2.76
CA THR A 114 -4.77 -31.46 -3.41
C THR A 114 -3.98 -30.30 -4.04
N LEU A 115 -4.66 -29.32 -4.63
CA LEU A 115 -4.04 -28.13 -5.23
C LEU A 115 -3.53 -27.12 -4.17
N SER A 116 -4.11 -27.09 -2.98
CA SER A 116 -3.68 -26.18 -1.91
C SER A 116 -2.21 -26.40 -1.51
N THR A 117 -1.75 -27.65 -1.59
CA THR A 117 -0.39 -28.08 -1.21
C THR A 117 0.70 -27.59 -2.16
N PRO A 118 0.64 -27.82 -3.49
CA PRO A 118 1.63 -27.28 -4.42
C PRO A 118 1.61 -25.76 -4.45
N ILE A 119 0.43 -25.13 -4.32
CA ILE A 119 0.31 -23.68 -4.21
C ILE A 119 1.04 -23.19 -2.96
N SER A 120 0.81 -23.81 -1.79
CA SER A 120 1.49 -23.42 -0.55
C SER A 120 2.99 -23.69 -0.58
N ALA A 121 3.40 -24.86 -1.08
CA ALA A 121 4.80 -25.25 -1.16
C ALA A 121 5.61 -24.35 -2.10
N SER A 122 5.06 -24.00 -3.26
CA SER A 122 5.74 -23.10 -4.22
C SER A 122 6.07 -21.75 -3.59
N GLY A 123 5.14 -21.16 -2.82
CA GLY A 123 5.38 -19.92 -2.09
C GLY A 123 6.52 -20.03 -1.07
N MET A 124 6.60 -21.13 -0.33
CA MET A 124 7.69 -21.37 0.64
C MET A 124 9.03 -21.59 -0.05
N ILE A 125 9.06 -22.35 -1.15
CA ILE A 125 10.27 -22.59 -1.94
C ILE A 125 10.81 -21.27 -2.49
N ILE A 126 9.94 -20.41 -3.03
CA ILE A 126 10.34 -19.08 -3.52
C ILE A 126 10.94 -18.23 -2.39
N GLN A 127 10.33 -18.22 -1.20
CA GLN A 127 10.86 -17.49 -0.04
C GLN A 127 12.22 -18.03 0.41
N ILE A 128 12.39 -19.36 0.50
CA ILE A 128 13.66 -19.99 0.84
C ILE A 128 14.73 -19.66 -0.21
N LEU A 129 14.40 -19.73 -1.50
CA LEU A 129 15.31 -19.37 -2.59
C LEU A 129 15.67 -17.88 -2.58
N ALA A 130 14.73 -17.01 -2.24
CA ALA A 130 15.00 -15.57 -2.09
C ALA A 130 15.99 -15.32 -0.95
N ILE A 131 15.77 -15.93 0.22
CA ILE A 131 16.71 -15.83 1.36
C ILE A 131 18.08 -16.40 0.98
N TYR A 132 18.12 -17.54 0.30
CA TYR A 132 19.37 -18.16 -0.14
C TYR A 132 20.16 -17.26 -1.11
N ARG A 133 19.46 -16.59 -2.05
CA ARG A 133 20.08 -15.68 -3.02
C ARG A 133 20.58 -14.38 -2.38
N ILE A 134 19.77 -13.79 -1.49
CA ILE A 134 20.07 -12.50 -0.87
C ILE A 134 21.05 -12.68 0.30
N LYS A 135 21.13 -13.89 0.88
CA LYS A 135 21.88 -14.23 2.11
C LYS A 135 21.52 -13.36 3.31
N ASP A 136 20.32 -12.78 3.29
CA ASP A 136 19.75 -11.99 4.37
C ASP A 136 18.30 -12.43 4.59
N SER A 137 17.98 -12.77 5.84
CA SER A 137 16.63 -13.15 6.24
C SER A 137 15.77 -11.96 6.66
N GLY A 138 16.23 -10.72 6.50
CA GLY A 138 15.52 -9.51 6.96
C GLY A 138 14.11 -9.32 6.40
N SER A 139 13.77 -9.97 5.28
CA SER A 139 12.42 -9.96 4.70
C SER A 139 11.42 -10.89 5.41
N VAL A 140 11.89 -11.78 6.29
CA VAL A 140 11.09 -12.87 6.84
C VAL A 140 11.42 -13.13 8.31
N SER A 141 10.40 -13.09 9.17
CA SER A 141 10.59 -13.34 10.61
C SER A 141 10.64 -14.84 10.94
N PHE A 142 11.64 -15.25 11.74
CA PHE A 142 11.72 -16.59 12.33
C PHE A 142 10.46 -16.97 13.11
N SER A 143 9.90 -16.04 13.91
CA SER A 143 8.72 -16.32 14.73
C SER A 143 7.50 -16.69 13.88
N SER A 144 7.34 -16.04 12.71
CA SER A 144 6.27 -16.35 11.77
C SER A 144 6.41 -17.75 11.20
N TRP A 145 7.63 -18.15 10.81
CA TRP A 145 7.90 -19.48 10.30
C TRP A 145 7.76 -20.57 11.37
N PHE A 146 8.19 -20.28 12.59
CA PHE A 146 8.03 -21.18 13.72
C PHE A 146 6.55 -21.40 14.07
N ILE A 147 5.75 -20.34 14.16
CA ILE A 147 4.30 -20.44 14.38
C ILE A 147 3.64 -21.22 13.24
N SER A 148 4.06 -20.97 11.99
CA SER A 148 3.56 -21.70 10.82
C SER A 148 3.89 -23.20 10.91
N TRP A 149 5.11 -23.55 11.32
CA TRP A 149 5.55 -24.92 11.54
C TRP A 149 4.76 -25.59 12.67
N ALA A 150 4.64 -24.95 13.84
CA ALA A 150 3.89 -25.49 14.97
C ALA A 150 2.41 -25.72 14.64
N THR A 151 1.78 -24.78 13.92
CA THR A 151 0.38 -24.91 13.47
C THR A 151 0.23 -26.03 12.44
N GLY A 152 1.18 -26.13 11.49
CA GLY A 152 1.20 -27.21 10.50
C GLY A 152 1.39 -28.59 11.14
N PHE A 153 2.21 -28.67 12.17
CA PHE A 153 2.42 -29.89 12.96
C PHE A 153 1.15 -30.30 13.73
N LEU A 154 0.46 -29.36 14.36
CA LEU A 154 -0.81 -29.66 15.02
C LEU A 154 -1.85 -30.19 14.03
N ARG A 155 -1.93 -29.59 12.84
CA ARG A 155 -2.83 -30.06 11.78
C ARG A 155 -2.48 -31.48 11.32
N LEU A 156 -1.20 -31.79 11.17
CA LEU A 156 -0.73 -33.13 10.86
C LEU A 156 -1.22 -34.15 11.89
N VAL A 157 -1.08 -33.86 13.20
CA VAL A 157 -1.56 -34.76 14.27
C VAL A 157 -3.06 -34.95 14.19
N THR A 158 -3.84 -33.87 14.03
CA THR A 158 -5.30 -33.97 13.91
C THR A 158 -5.73 -34.76 12.68
N SER A 159 -5.02 -34.63 11.55
CA SER A 159 -5.33 -35.37 10.32
C SER A 159 -5.01 -36.86 10.43
N ILE A 160 -3.95 -37.24 11.17
CA ILE A 160 -3.66 -38.64 11.48
C ILE A 160 -4.81 -39.24 12.31
N ILE A 161 -5.27 -38.52 13.34
CA ILE A 161 -6.38 -38.97 14.19
C ILE A 161 -7.68 -39.08 13.37
N ALA A 162 -7.92 -38.16 12.43
CA ALA A 162 -9.09 -38.18 11.56
C ALA A 162 -9.05 -39.27 10.47
N GLY A 163 -7.89 -39.89 10.22
CA GLY A 163 -7.73 -40.95 9.21
C GLY A 163 -7.68 -40.46 7.75
N ASP A 164 -7.55 -39.15 7.50
CA ASP A 164 -7.49 -38.59 6.15
C ASP A 164 -6.04 -38.60 5.62
N MET A 165 -5.69 -39.69 4.93
CA MET A 165 -4.33 -39.92 4.42
C MET A 165 -3.87 -38.90 3.36
N LEU A 166 -4.79 -38.31 2.59
CA LEU A 166 -4.44 -37.34 1.54
C LEU A 166 -3.95 -36.03 2.17
N VAL A 167 -4.65 -35.60 3.23
CA VAL A 167 -4.30 -34.41 3.99
C VAL A 167 -3.00 -34.64 4.77
N VAL A 168 -2.81 -35.83 5.35
CA VAL A 168 -1.57 -36.19 6.07
C VAL A 168 -0.35 -36.05 5.17
N PHE A 169 -0.37 -36.61 3.96
CA PHE A 169 0.77 -36.52 3.03
C PHE A 169 1.14 -35.06 2.71
N SER A 170 0.12 -34.25 2.43
CA SER A 170 0.27 -32.82 2.14
C SER A 170 0.91 -32.04 3.29
N TYR A 171 0.49 -32.33 4.53
CA TYR A 171 1.05 -31.68 5.72
C TYR A 171 2.44 -32.18 6.07
N VAL A 172 2.77 -33.46 5.85
CA VAL A 172 4.14 -33.97 6.03
C VAL A 172 5.11 -33.20 5.13
N PHE A 173 4.77 -33.06 3.85
CA PHE A 173 5.59 -32.36 2.88
C PHE A 173 5.77 -30.87 3.22
N THR A 174 4.67 -30.15 3.44
CA THR A 174 4.73 -28.70 3.74
C THR A 174 5.35 -28.41 5.11
N ASN A 175 5.16 -29.27 6.11
CA ASN A 175 5.79 -29.09 7.42
C ASN A 175 7.31 -29.29 7.37
N SER A 176 7.78 -30.20 6.50
CA SER A 176 9.21 -30.39 6.24
C SER A 176 9.83 -29.15 5.61
N LEU A 177 9.17 -28.54 4.63
CA LEU A 177 9.60 -27.27 4.02
C LEU A 177 9.64 -26.13 5.04
N ARG A 178 8.64 -26.02 5.91
CA ARG A 178 8.62 -25.02 6.99
C ARG A 178 9.78 -25.20 7.96
N ALA A 179 10.10 -26.45 8.33
CA ALA A 179 11.26 -26.75 9.17
C ALA A 179 12.58 -26.34 8.50
N VAL A 180 12.75 -26.64 7.21
CA VAL A 180 13.92 -26.19 6.43
C VAL A 180 14.02 -24.67 6.41
N GLY A 181 12.91 -23.96 6.18
CA GLY A 181 12.93 -22.51 6.20
C GLY A 181 13.30 -21.92 7.56
N CYS A 182 12.84 -22.50 8.67
CA CYS A 182 13.31 -22.12 10.01
C CYS A 182 14.84 -22.25 10.14
N ILE A 183 15.43 -23.35 9.65
CA ILE A 183 16.88 -23.57 9.67
C ILE A 183 17.60 -22.53 8.81
N VAL A 184 17.12 -22.29 7.59
CA VAL A 184 17.70 -21.31 6.65
C VAL A 184 17.64 -19.89 7.23
N ILE A 185 16.53 -19.51 7.86
CA ILE A 185 16.37 -18.21 8.51
C ILE A 185 17.35 -18.07 9.67
N LEU A 186 17.51 -19.09 10.51
CA LEU A 186 18.48 -19.05 11.62
C LEU A 186 19.92 -18.96 11.11
N TYR A 187 20.24 -19.62 9.99
CA TYR A 187 21.58 -19.59 9.41
C TYR A 187 21.94 -18.24 8.77
N TYR A 188 21.00 -17.64 8.04
CA TYR A 188 21.17 -16.33 7.40
C TYR A 188 20.60 -15.18 8.24
N GLN A 189 20.35 -15.41 9.53
CA GLN A 189 19.87 -14.36 10.41
C GLN A 189 20.94 -13.27 10.44
N PRO A 190 20.60 -12.02 10.07
CA PRO A 190 21.55 -10.93 10.19
C PRO A 190 21.91 -10.82 11.66
N SER A 191 23.12 -11.29 12.00
CA SER A 191 23.68 -11.13 13.33
C SER A 191 23.68 -9.64 13.60
N ALA A 192 22.74 -9.19 14.43
CA ALA A 192 22.59 -7.79 14.78
C ALA A 192 23.97 -7.29 15.19
N LYS A 193 24.62 -6.49 14.33
CA LYS A 193 25.77 -5.70 14.74
C LYS A 193 25.22 -4.84 15.86
N LYS A 194 25.57 -5.20 17.09
CA LYS A 194 25.39 -4.34 18.26
C LYS A 194 26.06 -3.02 17.89
N LEU A 195 25.25 -2.02 17.58
CA LEU A 195 25.67 -0.63 17.55
C LEU A 195 25.89 -0.23 19.01
N THR A 196 27.10 -0.52 19.50
CA THR A 196 27.74 0.20 20.61
C THR A 196 28.08 1.61 20.17
#